data_AF-A0A811P363-F1
#
_entry.id   AF-A0A811P363-F1
#
_cell.length_a   1.000
_cell.length_b   1.000
_cell.length_c   1.000
_cell.angle_alpha   90.00
_cell.angle_beta   90.00
_cell.angle_gamma   90.00
#
_symmetry.space_group_name_H-M   'P 1'
#
loop_
_entity.id
_entity.type
_entity.pdbx_description
1 polymer ?
#
loop_
_entity_poly.entity_id
_entity_poly.type
_entity_poly.pdbx_seq_one_letter_code
_entity_poly.pdbx_strand_id
1 'polypeptide(L)'
;MDLHKFSEDALPDKIWEIADTTMWLHTGTHDSNTRNIIEQCLVHVIALGVTCSRKQPRERTLIQDAVNEMHAIRDSYLKFARPLVVEHGAGTILQ
;
A
#
# COMPACT_ATOMS: atom_id res chain seq x y z
N MET A 1 23.46 -6.42 7.24
CA MET A 1 22.19 -5.85 6.75
C MET A 1 21.08 -6.63 7.45
N ASP A 2 20.15 -5.95 8.13
CA ASP A 2 18.96 -6.56 8.73
C ASP A 2 17.70 -6.16 7.92
N LEU A 3 16.55 -6.80 8.18
CA LEU A 3 15.32 -6.55 7.43
C LEU A 3 14.89 -5.08 7.52
N HIS A 4 15.01 -4.46 8.70
CA HIS A 4 14.69 -3.03 8.89
C HIS A 4 15.53 -2.18 7.95
N LYS A 5 16.86 -2.36 7.97
CA LYS A 5 17.76 -1.56 7.13
C LYS A 5 17.55 -1.83 5.63
N PHE A 6 17.29 -3.08 5.26
CA PHE A 6 16.97 -3.45 3.89
C PHE A 6 15.69 -2.78 3.37
N SER A 7 14.63 -2.75 4.17
CA SER A 7 13.38 -2.06 3.81
C SER A 7 13.53 -0.53 3.81
N GLU A 8 14.32 0.03 4.73
CA GLU A 8 14.61 1.47 4.79
C GLU A 8 15.41 1.94 3.55
N ASP A 9 16.43 1.19 3.15
CA ASP A 9 17.28 1.52 1.99
C ASP A 9 16.53 1.42 0.64
N ALA A 10 15.40 0.72 0.61
CA ALA A 10 14.58 0.59 -0.58
C ALA A 10 13.63 1.77 -0.80
N LEU A 11 13.41 2.62 0.22
CA LEU A 11 12.44 3.71 0.14
C LEU A 11 13.04 4.99 -0.47
N PRO A 12 12.25 5.75 -1.26
CA PRO A 12 11.01 5.34 -1.92
C PRO A 12 11.27 4.63 -3.26
N ASP A 13 12.49 4.72 -3.80
CA ASP A 13 12.77 4.51 -5.23
C ASP A 13 12.90 3.04 -5.66
N LYS A 14 13.15 2.13 -4.72
CA LYS A 14 13.46 0.72 -4.99
C LYS A 14 12.43 -0.24 -4.43
N ILE A 15 11.20 0.23 -4.21
CA ILE A 15 10.14 -0.57 -3.61
C ILE A 15 9.81 -1.81 -4.42
N TRP A 16 9.85 -1.71 -5.75
CA TRP A 16 9.64 -2.84 -6.64
C TRP A 16 10.76 -3.90 -6.59
N GLU A 17 11.96 -3.55 -6.10
CA GLU A 17 13.07 -4.51 -5.92
C GLU A 17 12.84 -5.41 -4.70
N ILE A 18 12.01 -4.98 -3.74
CA ILE A 18 11.76 -5.69 -2.48
C ILE A 18 10.33 -6.21 -2.34
N ALA A 19 9.39 -5.70 -3.14
CA ALA A 19 8.01 -6.15 -3.16
C ALA A 19 7.89 -7.55 -3.76
N ASP A 20 6.92 -8.34 -3.27
CA ASP A 20 6.65 -9.66 -3.79
C ASP A 20 6.26 -9.59 -5.28
N THR A 21 6.88 -10.41 -6.12
CA THR A 21 6.64 -10.40 -7.58
C THR A 21 5.19 -10.69 -7.96
N THR A 22 4.42 -11.38 -7.12
CA THR A 22 2.98 -11.61 -7.35
C THR A 22 2.17 -10.34 -7.27
N MET A 23 2.66 -9.29 -6.61
CA MET A 23 2.02 -7.97 -6.61
C MET A 23 1.93 -7.38 -8.02
N TRP A 24 2.82 -7.78 -8.93
CA TRP A 24 2.74 -7.45 -10.36
C TRP A 24 1.66 -8.23 -11.11
N LEU A 25 1.39 -9.47 -10.70
CA LEU A 25 0.41 -10.34 -11.37
C LEU A 25 -1.02 -9.88 -11.09
N HIS A 26 -1.26 -9.26 -9.94
CA HIS A 26 -2.57 -8.71 -9.57
C HIS A 26 -2.88 -7.37 -10.24
N THR A 27 -1.89 -6.69 -10.85
CA THR A 27 -2.12 -5.44 -11.61
C THR A 27 -2.60 -5.76 -13.02
N GLY A 28 -3.54 -6.69 -13.18
CA GLY A 28 -4.01 -7.16 -14.49
C GLY A 28 -4.25 -5.98 -15.44
N THR A 29 -3.46 -5.96 -16.53
CA THR A 29 -3.26 -4.86 -17.50
C THR A 29 -2.19 -3.84 -17.13
N HIS A 30 -1.34 -3.49 -18.11
CA HIS A 30 -0.30 -2.46 -18.06
C HIS A 30 -0.87 -1.03 -17.88
N ASP A 31 -1.88 -0.84 -17.04
CA ASP A 31 -2.34 0.47 -16.63
C ASP A 31 -1.27 1.11 -15.73
N SER A 32 -0.57 2.08 -16.30
CA SER A 32 0.46 2.84 -15.59
C SER A 32 -0.09 3.57 -14.38
N ASN A 33 -1.39 3.91 -14.38
CA ASN A 33 -2.05 4.53 -13.25
C ASN A 33 -2.24 3.55 -12.08
N THR A 34 -2.80 2.36 -12.33
CA THR A 34 -2.91 1.28 -11.32
C THR A 34 -1.55 0.91 -10.73
N ARG A 35 -0.53 0.78 -11.58
CA ARG A 35 0.84 0.52 -11.13
C ARG A 35 1.35 1.61 -10.18
N ASN A 36 1.17 2.87 -10.56
CA ASN A 36 1.59 4.00 -9.74
C ASN A 36 0.85 4.04 -8.40
N ILE A 37 -0.46 3.78 -8.38
CA ILE A 37 -1.27 3.71 -7.16
C ILE A 37 -0.75 2.62 -6.22
N ILE A 38 -0.43 1.44 -6.75
CA ILE A 38 0.11 0.33 -5.96
C ILE A 38 1.50 0.64 -5.44
N GLU A 39 2.37 1.22 -6.27
CA GLU A 39 3.71 1.65 -5.86
C GLU A 39 3.64 2.67 -4.71
N GLN A 40 2.78 3.69 -4.82
CA GLN A 40 2.55 4.65 -3.76
C GLN A 40 2.01 3.96 -2.49
N CYS A 41 1.05 3.03 -2.62
CA CYS A 41 0.56 2.26 -1.49
C CYS A 41 1.69 1.49 -0.78
N LEU A 42 2.53 0.80 -1.55
CA LEU A 42 3.68 0.05 -1.04
C LEU A 42 4.71 0.93 -0.33
N VAL A 43 5.04 2.09 -0.91
CA VAL A 43 5.94 3.08 -0.26
C VAL A 43 5.42 3.42 1.14
N HIS A 44 4.13 3.76 1.27
CA HIS A 44 3.56 4.15 2.57
C HIS A 44 3.49 2.97 3.56
N VAL A 45 3.08 1.77 3.11
CA VAL A 45 3.02 0.59 3.99
C VAL A 45 4.41 0.20 4.49
N ILE A 46 5.41 0.22 3.62
CA ILE A 46 6.78 -0.16 3.99
C ILE A 46 7.39 0.92 4.90
N ALA A 47 7.17 2.21 4.62
CA ALA A 47 7.60 3.30 5.50
C ALA A 47 7.00 3.15 6.91
N LEU A 48 5.71 2.83 7.02
CA LEU A 48 5.06 2.55 8.31
C LEU A 48 5.64 1.30 8.99
N GLY A 49 5.93 0.25 8.22
CA GLY A 49 6.59 -0.96 8.73
C GLY A 49 7.99 -0.67 9.30
N VAL A 50 8.77 0.19 8.63
CA VAL A 50 10.09 0.64 9.10
C VAL A 50 9.95 1.39 10.43
N THR A 51 9.02 2.34 10.55
CA THR A 51 8.84 3.09 11.80
C THR A 51 8.35 2.20 12.94
N CYS A 52 7.52 1.19 12.67
CA CYS A 52 7.07 0.21 13.66
C CYS A 52 8.18 -0.75 14.12
N SER A 53 9.19 -0.99 13.29
CA SER A 53 10.25 -2.00 13.54
C SER A 53 11.56 -1.43 14.07
N ARG A 54 11.60 -0.14 14.46
CA ARG A 54 12.78 0.50 15.04
C ARG A 54 13.33 -0.27 16.25
N LYS A 55 14.67 -0.29 16.38
CA LYS A 55 15.37 -1.09 17.40
C LYS A 55 14.96 -0.69 18.82
N GLN A 56 14.89 0.61 19.11
CA GLN A 56 14.48 1.09 20.42
C GLN A 56 12.96 1.18 20.51
N PRO A 57 12.33 0.57 21.55
CA PRO A 57 10.88 0.62 21.71
C PRO A 57 10.28 2.03 21.71
N ARG A 58 10.97 3.00 22.33
CA ARG A 58 10.53 4.41 22.41
C ARG A 58 10.55 5.15 21.07
N GLU A 59 11.24 4.62 20.07
CA GLU A 59 11.32 5.24 18.75
C GLU A 59 10.27 4.68 17.79
N ARG A 60 9.59 3.58 18.16
CA ARG A 60 8.57 2.92 17.34
C ARG A 60 7.31 3.77 17.29
N THR A 61 6.64 3.76 16.14
CA THR A 61 5.29 4.32 16.02
C THR A 61 4.36 3.65 17.04
N LEU A 62 3.54 4.45 17.72
CA LEU A 62 2.54 3.93 18.64
C LEU A 62 1.52 3.10 17.89
N ILE A 63 1.01 2.03 18.51
CA ILE A 63 0.06 1.13 17.85
C ILE A 63 -1.19 1.87 17.35
N GLN A 64 -1.66 2.87 18.11
CA GLN A 64 -2.80 3.70 17.72
C GLN A 64 -2.51 4.50 16.44
N ASP A 65 -1.33 5.10 16.36
CA ASP A 65 -0.91 5.87 15.19
C ASP A 65 -0.73 4.94 13.98
N ALA A 66 -0.13 3.76 14.18
CA ALA A 66 0.03 2.77 13.12
C ALA A 66 -1.33 2.30 12.57
N VAL A 67 -2.33 2.08 13.43
CA VAL A 67 -3.69 1.75 12.99
C VAL A 67 -4.32 2.88 12.19
N ASN A 68 -4.16 4.13 12.64
CA ASN A 68 -4.68 5.30 11.93
C ASN A 68 -4.04 5.44 10.54
N GLU A 69 -2.72 5.29 10.45
CA GLU A 69 -1.98 5.34 9.18
C GLU A 69 -2.36 4.18 8.25
N MET A 70 -2.51 2.96 8.77
CA MET A 70 -3.00 1.82 7.97
C MET A 70 -4.38 2.09 7.38
N HIS A 71 -5.30 2.68 8.15
CA HIS A 71 -6.61 3.09 7.63
C HIS A 71 -6.49 4.17 6.56
N ALA A 72 -5.65 5.19 6.78
CA ALA A 72 -5.43 6.27 5.82
C ALA A 72 -4.85 5.75 4.49
N ILE A 73 -3.89 4.83 4.55
CA ILE A 73 -3.28 4.17 3.38
C ILE A 73 -4.34 3.38 2.61
N ARG A 74 -5.10 2.52 3.30
CA ARG A 74 -6.18 1.73 2.70
C ARG A 74 -7.22 2.62 2.02
N ASP A 75 -7.70 3.65 2.71
CA ASP A 75 -8.77 4.51 2.22
C ASP A 75 -8.29 5.35 1.02
N SER A 76 -7.01 5.75 1.01
CA SER A 76 -6.39 6.40 -0.14
C SER A 76 -6.32 5.46 -1.34
N TYR A 77 -5.83 4.22 -1.14
CA TYR A 77 -5.81 3.21 -2.20
C TYR A 77 -7.21 2.96 -2.79
N LEU A 78 -8.23 2.78 -1.95
CA LEU A 78 -9.60 2.54 -2.39
C LEU A 78 -10.21 3.71 -3.17
N LYS A 79 -9.86 4.96 -2.83
CA LYS A 79 -10.30 6.14 -3.61
C LYS A 79 -9.76 6.10 -5.04
N PHE A 80 -8.51 5.70 -5.21
CA PHE A 80 -7.85 5.65 -6.52
C PHE A 80 -8.11 4.35 -7.30
N ALA A 81 -8.43 3.25 -6.63
CA ALA A 81 -8.78 1.97 -7.25
C ALA A 81 -10.26 1.87 -7.66
N ARG A 82 -11.16 2.63 -7.04
CA ARG A 82 -12.60 2.65 -7.35
C ARG A 82 -13.00 2.99 -8.80
N PRO A 83 -12.23 3.71 -9.63
CA PRO A 83 -12.58 3.88 -11.04
C PRO A 83 -12.60 2.57 -11.85
N LEU A 84 -12.00 1.49 -11.35
CA LEU A 84 -11.91 0.19 -12.03
C LEU A 84 -13.02 -0.79 -11.67
N VAL A 85 -13.81 -0.50 -10.62
CA VAL A 85 -15.01 -1.28 -10.30
C VAL A 85 -16.20 -0.59 -10.95
N VAL A 86 -16.31 -0.76 -12.28
CA VAL A 86 -17.59 -0.56 -12.96
C VAL A 86 -18.54 -1.63 -12.43
N GLU A 87 -19.48 -1.20 -11.60
CA GLU A 87 -20.67 -1.97 -11.20
C GLU A 87 -21.34 -2.57 -12.44
N HIS A 88 -21.10 -3.85 -12.71
CA HIS A 88 -21.96 -4.63 -13.59
C HIS A 88 -22.98 -5.38 -12.73
N GLY A 89 -24.17 -4.82 -12.65
CA GLY A 89 -25.30 -5.43 -11.96
C GLY A 89 -26.57 -4.59 -12.05
N ALA A 90 -27.17 -4.58 -13.23
CA ALA A 90 -28.46 -3.94 -13.47
C ALA A 90 -29.61 -4.58 -12.66
N GLY A 91 -30.49 -3.72 -12.13
CA GLY A 91 -31.93 -3.97 -12.11
C GLY A 91 -32.57 -4.40 -10.78
N THR A 92 -33.28 -3.47 -10.16
CA THR A 92 -34.70 -3.69 -9.87
C THR A 92 -35.49 -2.37 -9.98
N ILE A 93 -36.57 -2.46 -10.74
CA ILE A 93 -37.60 -1.44 -11.02
C ILE A 93 -38.51 -1.24 -9.80
N LEU A 94 -39.06 -0.01 -9.70
CA LEU A 94 -40.24 0.45 -8.95
C LEU A 94 -40.85 -0.49 -7.89
N GLN A 95 -41.01 0.01 -6.67
CA GLN A 95 -42.23 0.69 -6.18
C GLN A 95 -41.90 1.56 -4.96
#